data_AF-A0A975E9V6-F1
#
_entry.id   AF-A0A975E9V6-F1
#
_cell.length_a   1.000
_cell.length_b   1.000
_cell.length_c   1.000
_cell.angle_alpha   90.00
_cell.angle_beta   90.00
_cell.angle_gamma   90.00
#
_symmetry.space_group_name_H-M   'P 1'
#
loop_
_entity.id
_entity.type
_entity.pdbx_description
1 polymer ?
#
loop_
_entity_poly.entity_id
_entity_poly.type
_entity_poly.pdbx_seq_one_letter_code
_entity_poly.pdbx_strand_id
1 'polypeptide(L)' 'MFFLKRNLPTWERAARIIGGAAVGAAVAGGLTTGMVTWVALATAATLVLTAFVGFCPACAMVGRRYLDK' A
#
# COMPACT_ATOMS: atom_id res chain seq x y z
N MET A 1 1.89 -8.81 -20.60
CA MET A 1 1.71 -7.50 -19.94
C MET A 1 0.49 -7.62 -19.03
N PHE A 2 0.64 -7.51 -17.71
CA PHE A 2 -0.52 -7.44 -16.82
C PHE A 2 -1.18 -6.07 -16.98
N PHE A 3 -2.30 -6.00 -17.70
CA PHE A 3 -3.09 -4.78 -17.87
C PHE A 3 -4.03 -4.61 -16.67
N LEU A 4 -3.48 -4.29 -15.50
CA LEU A 4 -4.29 -3.86 -14.36
C LEU A 4 -4.74 -2.41 -14.59
N LYS A 5 -6.05 -2.20 -14.73
CA LYS A 5 -6.61 -0.84 -14.76
C LYS A 5 -6.30 -0.12 -13.45
N ARG A 6 -5.73 1.08 -13.52
CA ARG A 6 -5.41 1.86 -12.34
C ARG A 6 -6.67 2.33 -11.63
N ASN A 7 -6.75 2.13 -10.33
CA ASN A 7 -7.85 2.63 -9.48
C ASN A 7 -7.36 3.60 -8.39
N LEU A 8 -6.05 3.91 -8.36
CA LEU A 8 -5.46 4.81 -7.39
C LEU A 8 -5.03 6.14 -8.00
N PRO A 9 -5.53 7.26 -7.47
CA PRO A 9 -5.07 8.58 -7.87
C PRO A 9 -3.70 8.85 -7.28
N THR A 10 -2.98 9.79 -7.88
CA THR A 10 -1.58 10.07 -7.53
C THR A 10 -1.42 10.43 -6.05
N TRP A 11 -2.39 11.14 -5.46
CA TRP A 11 -2.36 11.52 -4.04
C TRP A 11 -2.48 10.31 -3.09
N GLU A 12 -3.30 9.31 -3.40
CA GLU A 12 -3.38 8.08 -2.59
C GLU A 12 -2.13 7.23 -2.74
N ARG A 13 -1.50 7.23 -3.91
CA ARG A 13 -0.21 6.54 -4.11
C ARG A 13 0.86 7.19 -3.23
N ALA A 14 0.93 8.52 -3.20
CA ALA A 14 1.84 9.25 -2.31
C ALA A 14 1.54 8.95 -0.83
N ALA A 15 0.28 8.99 -0.41
CA ALA A 15 -0.12 8.69 0.96
C ALA A 15 0.29 7.27 1.39
N ARG A 16 0.16 6.28 0.49
CA ARG A 16 0.60 4.90 0.78
C ARG A 16 2.10 4.74 0.86
N ILE A 17 2.86 5.45 0.02
CA ILE A 17 4.33 5.45 0.12
C ILE A 17 4.75 6.04 1.47
N ILE A 18 4.17 7.18 1.86
CA ILE A 18 4.44 7.82 3.15
C ILE A 18 4.04 6.89 4.31
N GLY A 19 2.84 6.30 4.25
CA GLY A 19 2.36 5.36 5.28
C GLY A 19 3.23 4.11 5.39
N GLY A 20 3.62 3.50 4.26
CA GLY A 20 4.51 2.35 4.24
C GLY A 20 5.90 2.69 4.79
N ALA A 21 6.45 3.85 4.45
CA ALA A 21 7.73 4.33 4.99
C ALA A 21 7.64 4.60 6.50
N ALA A 22 6.56 5.22 6.98
CA ALA A 22 6.34 5.45 8.40
C ALA A 22 6.25 4.14 9.20
N VAL A 23 5.51 3.14 8.69
CA VAL A 23 5.43 1.82 9.32
C VAL A 23 6.80 1.12 9.30
N GLY A 24 7.52 1.19 8.19
CA GLY A 24 8.89 0.66 8.09
C GLY A 24 9.85 1.31 9.07
N ALA A 25 9.77 2.63 9.25
CA ALA A 25 10.55 3.37 10.22
C ALA A 25 10.19 2.99 11.67
N ALA A 26 8.91 2.78 11.97
CA ALA A 26 8.48 2.31 13.30
C ALA A 26 9.02 0.90 13.61
N VAL A 27 9.01 0.00 12.62
CA VAL A 27 9.64 -1.32 12.76
C VAL A 27 11.14 -1.19 12.99
N ALA A 28 11.85 -0.39 12.18
CA ALA A 28 13.29 -0.18 12.31
C ALA A 28 13.67 0.47 13.65
N GLY A 29 12.81 1.34 14.19
CA GLY A 29 12.96 1.96 15.50
C GLY A 29 12.61 1.07 16.69
N GLY A 30 12.21 -0.19 16.46
CA GLY A 30 11.90 -1.14 17.54
C GLY A 30 10.55 -0.92 18.22
N LEU A 31 9.63 -0.16 17.62
CA LEU A 31 8.28 0.08 18.18
C LEU A 31 7.34 -1.14 18.05
N THR A 32 7.79 -2.22 17.43
CA THR A 32 7.01 -3.46 17.24
C THR A 32 7.84 -4.66 17.68
N THR A 33 7.19 -5.71 18.18
CA THR A 33 7.87 -6.94 18.62
C THR A 33 7.11 -8.21 18.19
N GLY A 34 7.83 -9.32 18.07
CA GLY A 34 7.26 -10.64 17.80
C GLY A 34 6.46 -10.70 16.49
N MET A 35 5.27 -11.31 16.54
CA MET A 35 4.40 -11.45 15.37
C MET A 35 3.95 -10.09 14.78
N VAL A 36 3.84 -9.06 15.61
CA VAL A 36 3.41 -7.72 15.17
C VAL A 36 4.41 -7.13 14.18
N THR A 37 5.70 -7.37 14.36
CA THR A 37 6.75 -6.90 13.43
C THR A 37 6.55 -7.46 12.02
N TRP A 38 6.24 -8.76 11.91
CA TRP A 38 6.00 -9.41 10.62
C TRP A 38 4.75 -8.87 9.92
N VAL A 39 3.67 -8.69 10.67
CA VAL A 39 2.43 -8.11 10.14
C VAL A 39 2.64 -6.66 9.70
N ALA A 40 3.39 -5.88 10.49
CA ALA A 40 3.71 -4.49 10.16
C ALA A 40 4.56 -4.40 8.88
N LEU A 41 5.58 -5.25 8.73
CA LEU A 41 6.39 -5.33 7.52
C LEU A 41 5.58 -5.75 6.30
N ALA A 42 4.72 -6.76 6.44
CA ALA A 42 3.82 -7.18 5.36
C ALA A 42 2.86 -6.05 4.94
N THR A 43 2.36 -5.29 5.91
CA THR A 43 1.50 -4.13 5.67
C THR A 43 2.25 -3.03 4.94
N ALA A 44 3.45 -2.66 5.40
CA ALA A 44 4.30 -1.66 4.75
C ALA A 44 4.63 -2.05 3.31
N ALA A 45 5.04 -3.30 3.09
CA ALA A 45 5.31 -3.82 1.76
C ALA A 45 4.07 -3.76 0.84
N THR A 46 2.90 -4.15 1.35
CA THR A 46 1.65 -4.12 0.57
C THR A 46 1.25 -2.69 0.18
N LEU A 47 1.39 -1.72 1.10
CA LEU A 47 1.11 -0.31 0.81
C LEU A 47 2.01 0.20 -0.32
N VAL A 48 3.30 -0.07 -0.24
CA VAL A 48 4.29 0.36 -1.23
C VAL A 48 4.05 -0.33 -2.58
N LEU A 49 3.83 -1.65 -2.59
CA LEU A 49 3.56 -2.41 -3.82
C LEU A 49 2.28 -1.91 -4.52
N THR A 50 1.18 -1.72 -3.78
CA THR A 50 -0.07 -1.21 -4.37
C THR A 50 0.04 0.24 -4.86
N ALA A 51 0.89 1.06 -4.21
CA ALA A 51 1.24 2.37 -4.73
C ALA A 51 2.03 2.27 -6.04
N PHE A 52 3.04 1.41 -6.15
CA PHE A 52 3.82 1.24 -7.38
C PHE A 52 2.99 0.68 -8.54
N VAL A 53 2.15 -0.32 -8.29
CA VAL A 53 1.25 -0.89 -9.32
C VAL A 53 0.16 0.12 -9.70
N GLY A 54 -0.31 0.93 -8.75
CA GLY A 54 -1.44 1.85 -8.96
C GLY A 54 -2.80 1.16 -8.95
N PHE A 55 -2.86 -0.06 -8.38
CA PHE A 55 -4.05 -0.86 -8.21
C PHE A 55 -4.14 -1.38 -6.78
N CYS A 56 -5.33 -1.25 -6.17
CA CYS A 56 -5.67 -1.79 -4.86
C CYS A 56 -6.82 -2.77 -4.99
N PRO A 57 -6.62 -4.07 -4.70
CA PRO A 57 -7.68 -5.08 -4.81
C PRO A 57 -8.79 -4.83 -3.79
N ALA A 58 -8.46 -4.46 -2.54
CA ALA A 58 -9.46 -4.11 -1.53
C ALA A 58 -10.38 -2.97 -1.97
N CYS A 59 -9.81 -1.93 -2.56
CA CYS A 59 -10.54 -0.78 -3.07
C CYS A 59 -11.45 -1.16 -4.25
N ALA A 60 -10.97 -2.06 -5.12
CA ALA A 60 -11.77 -2.60 -6.23
C ALA A 60 -12.94 -3.47 -5.73
N MET A 61 -12.72 -4.30 -4.69
CA MET A 61 -13.79 -5.10 -4.07
C MET A 61 -14.88 -4.24 -3.42
N VAL A 62 -14.53 -3.05 -2.93
CA VAL A 62 -15.48 -2.06 -2.38
C VAL A 62 -16.19 -1.26 -3.49
N GLY A 63 -15.93 -1.58 -4.77
CA GLY A 63 -16.60 -0.94 -5.91
C GLY A 63 -15.97 0.38 -6.35
N ARG A 64 -14.72 0.68 -5.96
CA ARG A 64 -14.01 1.87 -6.46
C ARG A 64 -13.85 1.75 -7.97
N ARG A 65 -14.39 2.75 -8.69
CA ARG A 65 -14.24 2.86 -10.14
C ARG A 65 -12.77 3.10 -10.51
N TYR A 66 -12.39 2.57 -11.67
CA TYR A 66 -11.06 2.81 -12.21
C TYR A 66 -10.92 4.30 -12.54
N LEU A 67 -9.68 4.78 -12.41
CA LEU A 67 -9.31 6.08 -12.95
C LEU A 67 -9.06 5.85 -14.44
N ASP A 68 -10.16 5.75 -15.17
CA ASP A 68 -10.11 5.69 -16.62
C ASP A 68 -9.42 6.94 -17.16
N LYS A 69 -8.70 6.77 -18.26
CA LYS A 69 -9.08 7.54 -19.44
C LYS A 69 -10.04 6.67 -20.24
#